data_AF-A0A0D5LSW8-F1
#
_entry.id   AF-A0A0D5LSW8-F1
#
_cell.length_a   1.000
_cell.length_b   1.000
_cell.length_c   1.000
_cell.angle_alpha   90.00
_cell.angle_beta   90.00
_cell.angle_gamma   90.00
#
_symmetry.space_group_name_H-M   'P 1'
#
loop_
_entity.id
_entity.type
_entity.pdbx_description
1 polymer ?
#
loop_
_entity_poly.entity_id
_entity_poly.type
_entity_poly.pdbx_seq_one_letter_code
_entity_poly.pdbx_strand_id
1 'polypeptide(L)'
;MTRHEAIADDPHGPQDTGTVTADTHPLACSFNAKWLWPMKAVIAYARLQDPVRFPLGHIGVEPAVEGGVLVSVFSGHAMAFIHDRDGSASESLTLDLPDAAFDLCRPQGPVRMSSCGWEHVFSLPEWTQPGKALFHEAGMMIFPRMAPPGWHADAEEGQDFLPLLFQQTASCCSRLMPGHDYRISRGIPHDWRRLIVNWMAGSFEADHVLFNPNIPALFSGFLDVMNPQSTLSTKHWLRKTGPNVMTVAGHPEFIGFWMPMREDRPGDEPAEFKQLPARFLNEVSGHG
;
A
#
# COMPACT_ATOMS: atom_id res chain seq x y z
N MET A 1 -20.82 -37.72 -76.05
CA MET A 1 -21.79 -37.10 -75.13
C MET A 1 -21.08 -35.95 -74.42
N THR A 2 -21.59 -34.73 -74.66
CA THR A 2 -21.46 -33.45 -73.89
C THR A 2 -20.06 -33.03 -73.36
N ARG A 3 -19.32 -32.07 -73.93
CA ARG A 3 -19.42 -30.57 -74.02
C ARG A 3 -18.99 -29.77 -72.76
N HIS A 4 -18.07 -28.81 -72.99
CA HIS A 4 -17.76 -27.55 -72.23
C HIS A 4 -17.23 -27.69 -70.79
N GLU A 5 -16.40 -26.84 -70.19
CA GLU A 5 -15.70 -25.59 -70.53
C GLU A 5 -14.65 -25.32 -69.42
N ALA A 6 -13.66 -24.48 -69.71
CA ALA A 6 -12.72 -23.91 -68.73
C ALA A 6 -13.41 -22.84 -67.85
N ILE A 7 -12.87 -22.55 -66.66
CA ILE A 7 -12.79 -21.21 -66.04
C ILE A 7 -11.71 -21.26 -64.93
N ALA A 8 -10.82 -20.28 -64.97
CA ALA A 8 -9.84 -19.96 -63.93
C ALA A 8 -10.50 -19.19 -62.79
N ASP A 9 -9.95 -19.26 -61.58
CA ASP A 9 -9.90 -18.12 -60.65
C ASP A 9 -8.99 -18.45 -59.45
N ASP A 10 -7.94 -17.64 -59.32
CA ASP A 10 -7.29 -17.32 -58.04
C ASP A 10 -8.19 -16.24 -57.40
N PRO A 11 -8.46 -16.24 -56.08
CA PRO A 11 -7.59 -15.40 -55.25
C PRO A 11 -7.42 -15.87 -53.79
N HIS A 12 -6.23 -15.59 -53.25
CA HIS A 12 -6.03 -15.06 -51.89
C HIS A 12 -6.93 -15.63 -50.77
N GLY A 13 -6.59 -16.82 -50.29
CA GLY A 13 -6.89 -17.15 -48.89
C GLY A 13 -6.05 -16.25 -47.98
N PRO A 14 -6.61 -15.57 -46.97
CA PRO A 14 -5.80 -14.85 -46.01
C PRO A 14 -4.90 -15.88 -45.32
N GLN A 15 -3.59 -15.74 -45.52
CA GLN A 15 -2.63 -16.36 -44.63
C GLN A 15 -2.87 -15.71 -43.26
N ASP A 16 -3.53 -16.47 -42.40
CA ASP A 16 -3.59 -16.23 -40.97
C ASP A 16 -2.13 -16.19 -40.51
N THR A 17 -1.56 -14.99 -40.53
CA THR A 17 -0.39 -14.64 -39.77
C THR A 17 -0.88 -14.56 -38.34
N GLY A 18 -1.06 -15.75 -37.75
CA GLY A 18 -1.20 -15.95 -36.33
C GLY A 18 -0.03 -15.23 -35.69
N THR A 19 -0.28 -13.98 -35.35
CA THR A 19 0.54 -13.20 -34.46
C THR A 19 0.43 -13.99 -33.18
N VAL A 20 1.46 -14.78 -32.89
CA VAL A 20 1.69 -15.32 -31.56
C VAL A 20 1.65 -14.10 -30.66
N THR A 21 0.48 -13.88 -30.05
CA THR A 21 0.30 -12.86 -29.04
C THR A 21 1.34 -13.21 -27.99
N ALA A 22 2.26 -12.28 -27.75
CA ALA A 22 3.34 -12.47 -26.80
C ALA A 22 2.74 -13.08 -25.53
N ASP A 23 3.23 -14.27 -25.16
CA ASP A 23 2.87 -14.98 -23.92
C ASP A 23 3.04 -13.99 -22.76
N THR A 24 1.95 -13.31 -22.44
CA THR A 24 1.95 -12.30 -21.41
C THR A 24 1.76 -13.10 -20.14
N HIS A 25 2.86 -13.30 -19.41
CA HIS A 25 2.81 -13.96 -18.12
C HIS A 25 1.70 -13.31 -17.27
N PRO A 26 0.88 -14.12 -16.58
CA PRO A 26 -0.22 -13.59 -15.79
C PRO A 26 0.32 -12.63 -14.72
N LEU A 27 -0.36 -11.51 -14.52
CA LEU A 27 0.03 -10.55 -13.48
C LEU A 27 -0.11 -11.20 -12.11
N ALA A 28 1.01 -11.24 -11.39
CA ALA A 28 1.06 -11.81 -10.06
C ALA A 28 2.04 -11.05 -9.17
N CYS A 29 1.65 -10.83 -7.92
CA CYS A 29 2.59 -10.42 -6.89
C CYS A 29 2.22 -11.00 -5.53
N SER A 30 3.19 -10.99 -4.62
CA SER A 30 3.00 -11.38 -3.23
C SER A 30 3.91 -10.57 -2.31
N PHE A 31 3.46 -10.35 -1.08
CA PHE A 31 4.25 -9.73 -0.01
C PHE A 31 3.61 -10.04 1.36
N ASN A 32 4.29 -9.70 2.45
CA ASN A 32 3.80 -9.92 3.80
C ASN A 32 2.52 -9.11 4.05
N ALA A 33 1.45 -9.81 4.46
CA ALA A 33 0.12 -9.22 4.62
C ALA A 33 0.06 -8.15 5.73
N LYS A 34 1.00 -8.18 6.69
CA LYS A 34 1.13 -7.19 7.76
C LYS A 34 1.21 -5.74 7.26
N TRP A 35 1.69 -5.54 6.03
CA TRP A 35 1.84 -4.21 5.44
C TRP A 35 0.53 -3.62 4.93
N LEU A 36 -0.53 -4.42 4.74
CA LEU A 36 -1.81 -3.94 4.23
C LEU A 36 -2.50 -3.01 5.24
N TRP A 37 -2.64 -3.43 6.50
CA TRP A 37 -3.30 -2.63 7.54
C TRP A 37 -2.84 -1.16 7.61
N PRO A 38 -1.53 -0.86 7.73
CA PRO A 38 -1.09 0.53 7.86
C PRO A 38 -1.29 1.36 6.59
N MET A 39 -1.34 0.73 5.41
CA MET A 39 -1.62 1.44 4.15
C MET A 39 -3.05 1.98 4.09
N LYS A 40 -4.00 1.39 4.84
CA LYS A 40 -5.42 1.77 4.82
C LYS A 40 -5.62 3.26 5.11
N ALA A 41 -4.90 3.82 6.09
CA ALA A 41 -5.02 5.22 6.47
C ALA A 41 -4.59 6.16 5.32
N VAL A 42 -3.47 5.82 4.66
CA VAL A 42 -2.96 6.58 3.50
C VAL A 42 -3.94 6.55 2.35
N ILE A 43 -4.50 5.37 2.05
CA ILE A 43 -5.48 5.15 0.98
C ILE A 43 -6.80 5.88 1.27
N ALA A 44 -7.33 5.75 2.48
CA ALA A 44 -8.54 6.43 2.90
C ALA A 44 -8.39 7.96 2.80
N TYR A 45 -7.24 8.50 3.24
CA TYR A 45 -6.93 9.92 3.08
C TYR A 45 -6.88 10.33 1.60
N ALA A 46 -6.22 9.53 0.74
CA ALA A 46 -6.13 9.79 -0.69
C ALA A 46 -7.52 9.89 -1.35
N ARG A 47 -8.41 8.93 -1.04
CA ARG A 47 -9.78 8.86 -1.55
C ARG A 47 -10.64 10.06 -1.13
N LEU A 48 -10.37 10.65 0.04
CA LEU A 48 -11.06 11.87 0.50
C LEU A 48 -10.60 13.13 -0.26
N GLN A 49 -9.33 13.20 -0.64
CA GLN A 49 -8.76 14.41 -1.27
C GLN A 49 -9.08 14.49 -2.76
N ASP A 50 -9.03 13.37 -3.47
CA ASP A 50 -9.33 13.33 -4.90
C ASP A 50 -9.97 11.99 -5.28
N PRO A 51 -11.31 11.93 -5.35
CA PRO A 51 -12.01 10.68 -5.65
C PRO A 51 -11.89 10.23 -7.13
N VAL A 52 -11.21 11.00 -7.98
CA VAL A 52 -11.19 10.80 -9.45
C VAL A 52 -9.78 10.52 -9.99
N ARG A 53 -8.70 10.90 -9.30
CA ARG A 53 -7.32 10.70 -9.78
C ARG A 53 -6.78 9.28 -9.59
N PHE A 54 -6.57 8.62 -10.73
CA PHE A 54 -6.07 7.25 -10.91
C PHE A 54 -4.71 6.85 -10.28
N PRO A 55 -3.80 7.73 -9.84
CA PRO A 55 -2.62 7.28 -9.07
C PRO A 55 -2.78 7.45 -7.54
N LEU A 56 -3.85 8.10 -7.07
CA LEU A 56 -4.03 8.38 -5.64
C LEU A 56 -4.85 7.26 -4.97
N GLY A 57 -4.32 6.71 -3.87
CA GLY A 57 -5.02 5.68 -3.10
C GLY A 57 -4.91 4.26 -3.65
N HIS A 58 -3.97 4.02 -4.56
CA HIS A 58 -3.58 2.68 -5.01
C HIS A 58 -2.28 2.23 -4.35
N ILE A 59 -2.04 0.92 -4.37
CA ILE A 59 -0.75 0.35 -3.94
C ILE A 59 0.09 0.07 -5.18
N GLY A 60 1.28 0.65 -5.24
CA GLY A 60 2.29 0.32 -6.24
C GLY A 60 3.16 -0.82 -5.76
N VAL A 61 3.46 -1.80 -6.61
CA VAL A 61 4.39 -2.89 -6.33
C VAL A 61 5.38 -2.99 -7.48
N GLU A 62 6.67 -2.95 -7.19
CA GLU A 62 7.72 -3.16 -8.20
C GLU A 62 8.75 -4.20 -7.72
N PRO A 63 9.32 -5.03 -8.62
CA PRO A 63 10.44 -5.90 -8.26
C PRO A 63 11.62 -5.04 -7.80
N ALA A 64 12.21 -5.39 -6.65
CA ALA A 64 13.38 -4.67 -6.13
C ALA A 64 14.67 -5.23 -6.74
N VAL A 65 15.62 -4.34 -7.07
CA VAL A 65 16.93 -4.72 -7.63
C VAL A 65 17.72 -5.65 -6.70
N GLU A 66 17.58 -5.45 -5.39
CA GLU A 66 18.25 -6.25 -4.35
C GLU A 66 17.50 -7.56 -4.01
N GLY A 67 16.45 -7.91 -4.77
CA GLY A 67 15.55 -9.01 -4.47
C GLY A 67 14.35 -8.59 -3.61
N GLY A 68 13.28 -9.37 -3.66
CA GLY A 68 12.00 -9.00 -3.04
C GLY A 68 11.19 -8.02 -3.89
N VAL A 69 10.34 -7.23 -3.24
CA VAL A 69 9.53 -6.18 -3.86
C VAL A 69 9.58 -4.88 -3.09
N LEU A 70 9.43 -3.77 -3.80
CA LEU A 70 9.14 -2.48 -3.21
C LEU A 70 7.64 -2.23 -3.29
N VAL A 71 7.00 -2.08 -2.14
CA VAL A 71 5.58 -1.73 -2.01
C VAL A 71 5.50 -0.25 -1.66
N SER A 72 4.65 0.48 -2.38
CA SER A 72 4.46 1.91 -2.19
C SER A 72 2.98 2.29 -2.10
N VAL A 73 2.68 3.33 -1.34
CA VAL A 73 1.34 3.92 -1.24
C VAL A 73 1.45 5.44 -1.21
N PHE A 74 0.56 6.13 -1.92
CA PHE A 74 0.60 7.57 -2.09
C PHE A 74 -0.76 8.23 -1.89
N SER A 75 -0.78 9.34 -1.16
CA SER A 75 -1.98 10.11 -0.85
C SER A 75 -2.03 11.53 -1.42
N GLY A 76 -1.06 11.91 -2.26
CA GLY A 76 -0.88 13.29 -2.69
C GLY A 76 0.01 14.10 -1.76
N HIS A 77 -0.10 13.85 -0.45
CA HIS A 77 0.57 14.60 0.60
C HIS A 77 1.60 13.78 1.39
N ALA A 78 1.39 12.47 1.44
CA ALA A 78 2.29 11.51 2.05
C ALA A 78 2.55 10.34 1.09
N MET A 79 3.74 9.76 1.22
CA MET A 79 4.17 8.57 0.50
C MET A 79 4.90 7.64 1.47
N ALA A 80 4.58 6.35 1.43
CA ALA A 80 5.31 5.34 2.18
C ALA A 80 5.90 4.30 1.22
N PHE A 81 7.12 3.89 1.49
CA PHE A 81 7.84 2.83 0.78
C PHE A 81 8.25 1.75 1.76
N ILE A 82 8.06 0.50 1.34
CA ILE A 82 8.42 -0.69 2.09
C ILE A 82 9.16 -1.64 1.16
N HIS A 83 10.37 -2.04 1.54
CA HIS A 83 11.08 -3.15 0.91
C HIS A 83 10.70 -4.46 1.59
N ASP A 84 9.88 -5.27 0.93
CA ASP A 84 9.57 -6.62 1.40
C ASP A 84 10.48 -7.64 0.71
N ARG A 85 11.46 -8.15 1.46
CA ARG A 85 12.46 -9.10 0.96
C ARG A 85 11.88 -10.46 0.55
N ASP A 86 10.75 -10.85 1.14
CA ASP A 86 10.10 -12.15 0.89
C ASP A 86 8.98 -12.06 -0.16
N GLY A 87 8.74 -10.84 -0.66
CA GLY A 87 7.77 -10.60 -1.71
C GLY A 87 8.30 -10.94 -3.10
N SER A 88 7.38 -11.03 -4.05
CA SER A 88 7.68 -11.25 -5.45
C SER A 88 6.67 -10.50 -6.31
N ALA A 89 7.09 -10.03 -7.48
CA ALA A 89 6.19 -9.44 -8.47
C ALA A 89 6.67 -9.81 -9.87
N SER A 90 5.73 -10.14 -10.76
CA SER A 90 6.04 -10.44 -12.16
C SER A 90 6.61 -9.22 -12.89
N GLU A 91 6.13 -8.03 -12.53
CA GLU A 91 6.53 -6.75 -13.09
C GLU A 91 6.10 -5.61 -12.15
N SER A 92 6.19 -4.35 -12.61
CA SER A 92 5.58 -3.23 -11.89
C SER A 92 4.05 -3.30 -12.00
N LEU A 93 3.35 -3.29 -10.87
CA LEU A 93 1.92 -3.51 -10.74
C LEU A 93 1.27 -2.41 -9.91
N THR A 94 -0.02 -2.20 -10.15
CA THR A 94 -0.90 -1.38 -9.32
C THR A 94 -2.03 -2.23 -8.79
N LEU A 95 -2.28 -2.14 -7.48
CA LEU A 95 -3.32 -2.90 -6.79
C LEU A 95 -4.42 -1.97 -6.26
N ASP A 96 -5.65 -2.35 -6.59
CA ASP A 96 -6.90 -1.89 -6.01
C ASP A 96 -7.42 -2.97 -5.08
N LEU A 97 -7.53 -2.67 -3.78
CA LEU A 97 -7.94 -3.65 -2.78
C LEU A 97 -9.24 -3.24 -2.07
N PRO A 98 -10.08 -4.21 -1.67
CA PRO A 98 -11.22 -3.97 -0.81
C PRO A 98 -10.80 -3.58 0.61
N ASP A 99 -11.61 -2.77 1.28
CA ASP A 99 -11.37 -2.32 2.65
C ASP A 99 -11.33 -3.48 3.64
N ALA A 100 -12.10 -4.54 3.35
CA ALA A 100 -12.12 -5.77 4.13
C ALA A 100 -10.76 -6.50 4.15
N ALA A 101 -9.98 -6.43 3.07
CA ALA A 101 -8.64 -7.03 3.04
C ALA A 101 -7.68 -6.29 4.00
N PHE A 102 -7.78 -4.96 4.06
CA PHE A 102 -7.01 -4.18 5.01
C PHE A 102 -7.42 -4.48 6.46
N ASP A 103 -8.73 -4.53 6.74
CA ASP A 103 -9.25 -4.77 8.09
C ASP A 103 -8.89 -6.15 8.63
N LEU A 104 -8.86 -7.18 7.77
CA LEU A 104 -8.37 -8.50 8.17
C LEU A 104 -6.91 -8.44 8.62
N CYS A 105 -6.10 -7.60 7.97
CA CYS A 105 -4.68 -7.46 8.27
C CYS A 105 -4.37 -6.67 9.54
N ARG A 106 -5.40 -6.16 10.22
CA ARG A 106 -5.23 -5.43 11.48
C ARG A 106 -4.52 -6.32 12.51
N PRO A 107 -3.45 -5.83 13.17
CA PRO A 107 -2.82 -6.54 14.27
C PRO A 107 -3.87 -6.89 15.33
N GLN A 108 -4.06 -8.18 15.58
CA GLN A 108 -5.09 -8.61 16.53
C GLN A 108 -4.51 -8.58 17.94
N GLY A 109 -5.14 -7.79 18.81
CA GLY A 109 -4.86 -7.78 20.23
C GLY A 109 -5.43 -9.02 20.93
N PRO A 110 -5.10 -9.23 22.21
CA PRO A 110 -5.68 -10.33 22.96
C PRO A 110 -7.19 -10.16 23.14
N VAL A 111 -7.91 -11.27 23.08
CA VAL A 111 -9.36 -11.33 23.35
C VAL A 111 -9.58 -11.27 24.86
N ARG A 112 -10.33 -10.27 25.31
CA ARG A 112 -10.71 -10.10 26.71
C ARG A 112 -12.11 -10.66 26.92
N MET A 113 -12.26 -11.60 27.85
CA MET A 113 -13.53 -12.21 28.22
C MET A 113 -13.74 -12.02 29.72
N SER A 114 -14.89 -11.49 30.11
CA SER A 114 -15.28 -11.41 31.52
C SER A 114 -16.28 -12.52 31.85
N SER A 115 -16.01 -13.27 32.92
CA SER A 115 -16.93 -14.31 33.43
C SER A 115 -16.91 -14.31 34.95
N CYS A 116 -18.08 -14.27 35.57
CA CYS A 116 -18.24 -14.28 37.04
C CYS A 116 -17.38 -13.25 37.80
N GLY A 117 -17.15 -12.07 37.21
CA GLY A 117 -16.33 -11.01 37.81
C GLY A 117 -14.82 -11.16 37.59
N TRP A 118 -14.36 -12.18 36.87
CA TRP A 118 -12.96 -12.37 36.47
C TRP A 118 -12.74 -11.91 35.03
N GLU A 119 -11.60 -11.26 34.77
CA GLU A 119 -11.14 -10.93 33.42
C GLU A 119 -10.14 -11.98 32.95
N HIS A 120 -10.45 -12.64 31.83
CA HIS A 120 -9.57 -13.57 31.15
C HIS A 120 -9.04 -12.91 29.87
N VAL A 121 -7.73 -12.99 29.66
CA VAL A 121 -7.05 -12.44 28.50
C VAL A 121 -6.47 -13.59 27.69
N PHE A 122 -7.00 -13.82 26.49
CA PHE A 122 -6.57 -14.89 25.60
C PHE A 122 -5.83 -14.31 24.40
N SER A 123 -4.58 -14.73 24.19
CA SER A 123 -3.88 -14.48 22.94
C SER A 123 -4.47 -15.35 21.85
N LEU A 124 -4.71 -14.77 20.68
CA LEU A 124 -5.14 -15.54 19.53
C LEU A 124 -4.01 -16.48 19.06
N PRO A 125 -4.34 -17.68 18.56
CA PRO A 125 -3.34 -18.57 17.99
C PRO A 125 -2.59 -17.90 16.83
N GLU A 126 -1.31 -18.20 16.69
CA GLU A 126 -0.49 -17.58 15.63
C GLU A 126 -1.00 -17.91 14.21
N TRP A 127 -1.56 -19.10 14.01
CA TRP A 127 -2.12 -19.51 12.72
C TRP A 127 -3.36 -18.69 12.31
N THR A 128 -3.99 -17.93 13.20
CA THR A 128 -5.09 -17.02 12.80
C THR A 128 -4.58 -15.66 12.36
N GLN A 129 -3.27 -15.40 12.46
CA GLN A 129 -2.66 -14.13 12.06
C GLN A 129 -2.35 -14.13 10.56
N PRO A 130 -2.61 -13.00 9.86
CA PRO A 130 -2.23 -12.82 8.45
C PRO A 130 -0.72 -12.99 8.23
N GLY A 131 -0.37 -13.85 7.27
CA GLY A 131 1.00 -14.15 6.87
C GLY A 131 1.36 -13.47 5.55
N LYS A 132 0.98 -14.11 4.44
CA LYS A 132 1.33 -13.68 3.09
C LYS A 132 0.07 -13.32 2.31
N ALA A 133 0.12 -12.20 1.59
CA ALA A 133 -0.90 -11.81 0.63
C ALA A 133 -0.41 -12.18 -0.78
N LEU A 134 -1.28 -12.82 -1.56
CA LEU A 134 -1.07 -13.17 -2.95
C LEU A 134 -2.12 -12.45 -3.80
N PHE A 135 -1.66 -11.81 -4.87
CA PHE A 135 -2.47 -11.06 -5.80
C PHE A 135 -2.24 -11.65 -7.18
N HIS A 136 -3.31 -12.07 -7.82
CA HIS A 136 -3.33 -12.64 -9.16
C HIS A 136 -4.42 -11.95 -9.99
N GLU A 137 -4.34 -12.01 -11.32
CA GLU A 137 -5.39 -11.47 -12.21
C GLU A 137 -6.79 -11.98 -11.88
N ALA A 138 -6.90 -13.24 -11.47
CA ALA A 138 -8.17 -13.87 -11.13
C ALA A 138 -8.72 -13.46 -9.76
N GLY A 139 -7.85 -13.03 -8.84
CA GLY A 139 -8.25 -12.76 -7.46
C GLY A 139 -7.07 -12.56 -6.51
N MET A 140 -7.39 -12.20 -5.28
CA MET A 140 -6.44 -12.11 -4.19
C MET A 140 -6.77 -13.12 -3.09
N MET A 141 -5.73 -13.53 -2.38
CA MET A 141 -5.78 -14.47 -1.27
C MET A 141 -4.88 -13.97 -0.15
N ILE A 142 -5.34 -14.07 1.10
CA ILE A 142 -4.53 -13.82 2.29
C ILE A 142 -4.42 -15.11 3.07
N PHE A 143 -3.19 -15.60 3.19
CA PHE A 143 -2.86 -16.82 3.90
C PHE A 143 -2.51 -16.54 5.36
N PRO A 144 -2.74 -17.50 6.27
CA PRO A 144 -2.25 -17.43 7.62
C PRO A 144 -0.72 -17.48 7.66
N ARG A 145 -0.14 -16.98 8.75
CA ARG A 145 1.31 -16.96 8.97
C ARG A 145 1.91 -18.36 9.09
N MET A 146 1.13 -19.30 9.56
CA MET A 146 1.52 -20.71 9.68
C MET A 146 0.29 -21.60 9.49
N ALA A 147 0.52 -22.87 9.15
CA ALA A 147 -0.56 -23.86 9.09
C ALA A 147 -1.17 -24.10 10.50
N PRO A 148 -2.49 -24.37 10.59
CA PRO A 148 -3.09 -24.75 11.87
C PRO A 148 -2.45 -26.02 12.45
N PRO A 149 -2.24 -26.10 13.77
CA PRO A 149 -1.84 -27.34 14.42
C PRO A 149 -2.82 -28.47 14.09
N GLY A 150 -2.31 -29.62 13.66
CA GLY A 150 -3.12 -30.78 13.27
C GLY A 150 -3.56 -30.80 11.81
N TRP A 151 -3.36 -29.72 11.04
CA TRP A 151 -3.75 -29.65 9.62
C TRP A 151 -3.20 -30.80 8.77
N HIS A 152 -1.91 -31.14 8.95
CA HIS A 152 -1.27 -32.21 8.19
C HIS A 152 -1.76 -33.62 8.54
N ALA A 153 -2.48 -33.80 9.66
CA ALA A 153 -3.06 -35.10 10.02
C ALA A 153 -4.36 -35.38 9.24
N ASP A 154 -5.06 -34.32 8.84
CA ASP A 154 -6.34 -34.39 8.13
C ASP A 154 -6.22 -34.05 6.63
N ALA A 155 -5.08 -33.52 6.20
CA ALA A 155 -4.80 -33.27 4.78
C ALA A 155 -4.56 -34.61 4.06
N GLU A 156 -5.52 -35.02 3.22
CA GLU A 156 -5.35 -36.17 2.34
C GLU A 156 -4.11 -35.99 1.44
N GLU A 157 -3.39 -37.08 1.17
CA GLU A 157 -2.19 -37.08 0.31
C GLU A 157 -2.47 -36.36 -1.02
N GLY A 158 -1.84 -35.18 -1.20
CA GLY A 158 -1.95 -34.38 -2.41
C GLY A 158 -2.93 -33.19 -2.37
N GLN A 159 -3.62 -32.95 -1.23
CA GLN A 159 -4.45 -31.75 -1.04
C GLN A 159 -3.84 -30.78 -0.01
N ASP A 160 -2.84 -30.01 -0.43
CA ASP A 160 -2.29 -28.90 0.35
C ASP A 160 -3.19 -27.64 0.24
N PHE A 161 -4.43 -27.72 0.72
CA PHE A 161 -5.29 -26.53 0.80
C PHE A 161 -5.01 -25.74 2.09
N LEU A 162 -4.03 -24.83 2.09
CA LEU A 162 -3.86 -23.95 3.26
C LEU A 162 -5.15 -23.15 3.49
N PRO A 163 -5.70 -23.12 4.73
CA PRO A 163 -6.92 -22.36 4.99
C PRO A 163 -6.69 -20.89 4.66
N LEU A 164 -7.60 -20.29 3.91
CA LEU A 164 -7.54 -18.88 3.54
C LEU A 164 -8.19 -18.03 4.63
N LEU A 165 -7.54 -16.94 5.01
CA LEU A 165 -8.15 -15.93 5.89
C LEU A 165 -9.01 -14.94 5.10
N PHE A 166 -8.65 -14.71 3.83
CA PHE A 166 -9.41 -13.88 2.89
C PHE A 166 -9.28 -14.41 1.48
N GLN A 167 -10.36 -14.25 0.72
CA GLN A 167 -10.35 -14.41 -0.72
C GLN A 167 -11.29 -13.39 -1.36
N GLN A 168 -10.87 -12.81 -2.47
CA GLN A 168 -11.72 -11.96 -3.30
C GLN A 168 -11.37 -12.21 -4.77
N THR A 169 -12.39 -12.44 -5.60
CA THR A 169 -12.21 -12.54 -7.06
C THR A 169 -12.06 -11.15 -7.66
N ALA A 170 -11.33 -11.05 -8.77
CA ALA A 170 -11.19 -9.80 -9.50
C ALA A 170 -12.55 -9.28 -9.99
N SER A 171 -12.72 -7.96 -9.92
CA SER A 171 -13.91 -7.31 -10.45
C SER A 171 -13.92 -7.43 -11.97
N CYS A 172 -15.00 -7.99 -12.51
CA CYS A 172 -15.26 -8.02 -13.95
C CYS A 172 -16.03 -6.78 -14.43
N CYS A 173 -16.34 -5.85 -13.53
CA CYS A 173 -17.10 -4.65 -13.86
C CYS A 173 -16.24 -3.61 -14.57
N SER A 174 -16.80 -2.98 -15.59
CA SER A 174 -16.17 -1.85 -16.30
C SER A 174 -15.99 -0.61 -15.41
N ARG A 175 -16.75 -0.53 -14.31
CA ARG A 175 -16.63 0.50 -13.28
C ARG A 175 -16.21 -0.14 -11.96
N LEU A 176 -14.96 0.11 -11.58
CA LEU A 176 -14.42 -0.29 -10.29
C LEU A 176 -15.12 0.50 -9.17
N MET A 177 -15.53 -0.19 -8.10
CA MET A 177 -16.00 0.43 -6.86
C MET A 177 -14.85 0.49 -5.83
N PRO A 178 -14.24 1.68 -5.59
CA PRO A 178 -13.12 1.80 -4.66
C PRO A 178 -13.50 1.32 -3.25
N GLY A 179 -12.59 0.56 -2.62
CA GLY A 179 -12.80 0.01 -1.29
C GLY A 179 -13.67 -1.25 -1.23
N HIS A 180 -14.19 -1.71 -2.36
CA HIS A 180 -14.99 -2.95 -2.43
C HIS A 180 -14.46 -3.94 -3.47
N ASP A 181 -13.98 -3.41 -4.60
CA ASP A 181 -13.50 -4.26 -5.68
C ASP A 181 -12.02 -4.55 -5.55
N TYR A 182 -11.63 -5.74 -6.00
CA TYR A 182 -10.24 -6.09 -6.24
C TYR A 182 -9.91 -5.94 -7.73
N ARG A 183 -8.80 -5.29 -8.04
CA ARG A 183 -8.22 -5.25 -9.38
C ARG A 183 -6.69 -5.18 -9.30
N ILE A 184 -6.05 -5.92 -10.18
CA ILE A 184 -4.62 -5.81 -10.46
C ILE A 184 -4.47 -5.33 -11.90
N SER A 185 -3.58 -4.38 -12.11
CA SER A 185 -3.24 -3.88 -13.43
C SER A 185 -1.74 -3.75 -13.56
N ARG A 186 -1.24 -3.87 -14.80
CA ARG A 186 0.13 -3.43 -15.11
C ARG A 186 0.28 -2.00 -14.61
N GLY A 187 1.25 -1.82 -13.74
CA GLY A 187 1.48 -0.53 -13.12
C GLY A 187 1.92 0.46 -14.18
N ILE A 188 1.45 1.70 -14.08
CA ILE A 188 2.23 2.79 -14.65
C ILE A 188 3.50 2.80 -13.79
N PRO A 189 4.71 2.69 -14.37
CA PRO A 189 5.93 2.91 -13.60
C PRO A 189 5.86 4.36 -13.11
N HIS A 190 5.34 4.53 -11.89
CA HIS A 190 5.43 5.79 -11.20
C HIS A 190 6.90 5.99 -11.03
N ASP A 191 7.47 6.95 -11.76
CA ASP A 191 8.85 7.35 -11.57
C ASP A 191 8.90 8.15 -10.25
N TRP A 192 8.57 7.47 -9.17
CA TRP A 192 8.55 7.98 -7.81
C TRP A 192 9.96 8.37 -7.40
N ARG A 193 10.98 7.73 -7.99
CA ARG A 193 12.38 8.15 -7.91
C ARG A 193 12.53 9.54 -8.49
N ARG A 194 12.02 9.81 -9.70
CA ARG A 194 11.98 11.17 -10.26
C ARG A 194 11.08 12.12 -9.49
N LEU A 195 9.96 11.68 -8.92
CA LEU A 195 9.15 12.53 -8.02
C LEU A 195 9.97 12.96 -6.80
N ILE A 196 10.65 12.02 -6.14
CA ILE A 196 11.55 12.31 -5.02
C ILE A 196 12.70 13.19 -5.49
N VAL A 197 13.37 12.89 -6.60
CA VAL A 197 14.47 13.70 -7.14
C VAL A 197 14.00 15.12 -7.45
N ASN A 198 12.86 15.29 -8.10
CA ASN A 198 12.25 16.60 -8.37
C ASN A 198 11.89 17.32 -7.06
N TRP A 199 11.33 16.60 -6.09
CA TRP A 199 11.02 17.15 -4.76
C TRP A 199 12.26 17.55 -3.98
N MET A 200 13.36 16.81 -4.13
CA MET A 200 14.63 17.07 -3.48
C MET A 200 15.41 18.19 -4.18
N ALA A 201 15.20 18.38 -5.48
CA ALA A 201 15.82 19.42 -6.31
C ALA A 201 15.07 20.77 -6.23
N GLY A 202 13.77 20.77 -5.94
CA GLY A 202 12.97 21.98 -5.79
C GLY A 202 13.11 22.59 -4.38
N SER A 203 13.64 23.81 -4.29
CA SER A 203 13.48 24.63 -3.09
C SER A 203 12.05 25.19 -3.04
N PHE A 204 11.24 24.72 -2.09
CA PHE A 204 9.99 25.38 -1.72
C PHE A 204 10.29 26.72 -1.02
N GLU A 205 10.37 27.82 -1.77
CA GLU A 205 10.36 29.16 -1.19
C GLU A 205 8.90 29.58 -0.96
N ALA A 206 8.39 29.30 0.25
CA ALA A 206 7.12 29.84 0.72
C ALA A 206 7.37 30.57 2.04
N ASP A 207 6.90 31.82 2.14
CA ASP A 207 7.07 32.66 3.33
C ASP A 207 6.39 32.05 4.58
N HIS A 208 5.30 31.29 4.36
CA HIS A 208 4.58 30.56 5.40
C HIS A 208 4.20 29.16 4.91
N VAL A 209 4.30 28.20 5.83
CA VAL A 209 4.13 26.78 5.57
C VAL A 209 3.16 26.23 6.62
N LEU A 210 2.07 25.61 6.17
CA LEU A 210 1.09 24.98 7.06
C LEU A 210 1.50 23.55 7.38
N PHE A 211 1.63 23.27 8.68
CA PHE A 211 1.79 21.92 9.17
C PHE A 211 0.42 21.32 9.50
N ASN A 212 -0.02 20.37 8.69
CA ASN A 212 -1.19 19.55 9.01
C ASN A 212 -0.73 18.29 9.76
N PRO A 213 -0.96 18.18 11.09
CA PRO A 213 -0.50 17.04 11.88
C PRO A 213 -1.14 15.71 11.45
N ASN A 214 -2.26 15.75 10.72
CA ASN A 214 -2.90 14.55 10.21
C ASN A 214 -2.07 13.83 9.14
N ILE A 215 -1.20 14.55 8.41
CA ILE A 215 -0.35 13.96 7.36
C ILE A 215 0.71 13.04 7.95
N PRO A 216 1.58 13.46 8.88
CA PRO A 216 2.51 12.55 9.52
C PRO A 216 1.80 11.47 10.37
N ALA A 217 0.60 11.75 10.89
CA ALA A 217 -0.20 10.75 11.61
C ALA A 217 -0.62 9.55 10.73
N LEU A 218 -0.65 9.70 9.40
CA LEU A 218 -0.89 8.59 8.46
C LEU A 218 0.13 7.46 8.60
N PHE A 219 1.31 7.74 9.16
CA PHE A 219 2.35 6.73 9.33
C PHE A 219 2.25 5.93 10.64
N SER A 220 1.35 6.29 11.55
CA SER A 220 1.19 5.65 12.86
C SER A 220 1.06 4.13 12.77
N GLY A 221 0.19 3.62 11.90
CA GLY A 221 0.02 2.19 11.72
C GLY A 221 1.28 1.47 11.27
N PHE A 222 2.15 2.12 10.48
CA PHE A 222 3.42 1.51 10.05
C PHE A 222 4.35 1.35 11.25
N LEU A 223 4.39 2.34 12.14
CA LEU A 223 5.17 2.29 13.39
C LEU A 223 4.67 1.15 14.30
N ASP A 224 3.34 0.99 14.42
CA ASP A 224 2.73 -0.07 15.23
C ASP A 224 3.12 -1.47 14.73
N VAL A 225 3.15 -1.68 13.40
CA VAL A 225 3.52 -2.96 12.79
C VAL A 225 5.02 -3.25 12.93
N MET A 226 5.87 -2.21 12.86
CA MET A 226 7.31 -2.36 13.00
C MET A 226 7.72 -2.65 14.45
N ASN A 227 7.03 -2.08 15.45
CA ASN A 227 7.39 -2.31 16.84
C ASN A 227 6.21 -2.14 17.82
N PRO A 228 5.51 -3.23 18.15
CA PRO A 228 4.35 -3.16 19.05
C PRO A 228 4.72 -2.97 20.54
N GLN A 229 6.00 -2.94 20.93
CA GLN A 229 6.42 -3.03 22.34
C GLN A 229 7.46 -2.00 22.84
N SER A 230 7.90 -1.04 22.03
CA SER A 230 8.85 -0.01 22.51
C SER A 230 8.71 1.35 21.83
N THR A 231 9.25 2.39 22.48
CA THR A 231 9.43 3.72 21.90
C THR A 231 10.46 3.66 20.77
N LEU A 232 9.98 3.53 19.53
CA LEU A 232 10.82 3.66 18.35
C LEU A 232 11.49 5.04 18.33
N SER A 233 12.80 5.06 18.12
CA SER A 233 13.47 6.30 17.72
C SER A 233 13.11 6.56 16.26
N THR A 234 12.09 7.40 16.04
CA THR A 234 11.76 7.93 14.73
C THR A 234 12.66 9.12 14.43
N LYS A 235 13.29 9.11 13.25
CA LYS A 235 14.08 10.25 12.78
C LYS A 235 13.30 10.95 11.69
N HIS A 236 12.90 12.18 11.98
CA HIS A 236 12.33 13.09 11.01
C HIS A 236 13.41 14.07 10.58
N TRP A 237 13.80 14.01 9.31
CA TRP A 237 14.62 15.07 8.71
C TRP A 237 13.68 16.14 8.19
N LEU A 238 13.50 17.16 9.02
CA LEU A 238 12.68 18.32 8.69
C LEU A 238 13.44 19.22 7.71
N ARG A 239 12.82 19.52 6.57
CA ARG A 239 13.35 20.44 5.57
C ARG A 239 12.46 21.66 5.50
N LYS A 240 13.07 22.86 5.56
CA LYS A 240 12.37 24.13 5.32
C LYS A 240 11.78 24.18 3.90
N THR A 241 12.49 23.57 2.96
CA THR A 241 12.19 23.58 1.53
C THR A 241 12.27 22.15 1.00
N GLY A 242 11.14 21.47 0.83
CA GLY A 242 11.05 20.10 0.28
C GLY A 242 10.36 19.09 1.21
N PRO A 243 10.36 17.79 0.83
CA PRO A 243 9.70 16.75 1.58
C PRO A 243 10.44 16.47 2.89
N ASN A 244 9.67 16.29 3.94
CA ASN A 244 10.17 15.74 5.19
C ASN A 244 10.31 14.23 5.02
N VAL A 245 11.45 13.72 5.45
CA VAL A 245 11.76 12.28 5.39
C VAL A 245 11.64 11.69 6.77
N MET A 246 10.99 10.54 6.87
CA MET A 246 10.88 9.75 8.09
C MET A 246 11.52 8.39 7.87
N THR A 247 12.41 8.02 8.78
CA THR A 247 12.89 6.64 8.91
C THR A 247 12.71 6.17 10.35
N VAL A 248 12.78 4.86 10.50
CA VAL A 248 12.60 4.20 11.79
C VAL A 248 13.87 3.43 12.13
N ALA A 249 14.43 3.69 13.31
CA ALA A 249 15.62 2.99 13.77
C ALA A 249 15.37 1.47 13.83
N GLY A 250 16.29 0.67 13.26
CA GLY A 250 16.16 -0.78 13.17
C GLY A 250 15.30 -1.29 12.00
N HIS A 251 14.67 -0.38 11.23
CA HIS A 251 13.79 -0.73 10.11
C HIS A 251 14.23 -0.01 8.81
N PRO A 252 15.38 -0.42 8.22
CA PRO A 252 15.86 0.14 6.96
C PRO A 252 14.95 -0.16 5.77
N GLU A 253 14.05 -1.14 5.90
CA GLU A 253 13.07 -1.50 4.89
C GLU A 253 12.00 -0.43 4.66
N PHE A 254 11.86 0.55 5.56
CA PHE A 254 10.77 1.53 5.51
C PHE A 254 11.27 2.96 5.37
N ILE A 255 10.64 3.72 4.47
CA ILE A 255 10.85 5.16 4.32
C ILE A 255 9.50 5.85 4.10
N GLY A 256 9.23 6.88 4.91
CA GLY A 256 8.09 7.77 4.75
C GLY A 256 8.51 9.14 4.22
N PHE A 257 7.73 9.71 3.31
CA PHE A 257 7.88 11.08 2.84
C PHE A 257 6.57 11.83 3.06
N TRP A 258 6.64 13.07 3.53
CA TRP A 258 5.46 13.92 3.57
C TRP A 258 5.82 15.38 3.30
N MET A 259 4.89 16.06 2.64
CA MET A 259 5.05 17.46 2.26
C MET A 259 4.36 18.37 3.27
N PRO A 260 4.98 19.48 3.66
CA PRO A 260 4.23 20.52 4.31
C PRO A 260 3.39 21.30 3.27
N MET A 261 2.25 21.86 3.69
CA MET A 261 1.28 22.46 2.76
C MET A 261 1.54 23.95 2.56
N ARG A 262 1.23 24.46 1.36
CA ARG A 262 1.25 25.90 1.09
C ARG A 262 0.06 26.57 1.77
N GLU A 263 0.29 27.69 2.43
CA GLU A 263 -0.79 28.57 2.88
C GLU A 263 -1.33 29.35 1.66
N ASP A 264 -2.59 29.16 1.29
CA ASP A 264 -3.17 29.77 0.08
C ASP A 264 -3.37 31.30 0.19
N ARG A 265 -3.21 31.87 1.38
CA ARG A 265 -3.02 33.29 1.73
C ARG A 265 -2.82 33.35 3.24
N PRO A 266 -1.90 34.17 3.79
CA PRO A 266 -1.91 34.43 5.23
C PRO A 266 -3.30 34.96 5.57
N GLY A 267 -4.09 34.17 6.30
CA GLY A 267 -5.24 34.74 7.00
C GLY A 267 -4.70 35.83 7.93
N ASP A 268 -5.45 36.92 8.10
CA ASP A 268 -5.07 37.93 9.10
C ASP A 268 -4.72 37.20 10.40
N GLU A 269 -3.48 37.36 10.88
CA GLU A 269 -3.00 36.74 12.09
C GLU A 269 -4.05 36.97 13.19
N PRO A 270 -4.62 35.92 13.81
CA PRO A 270 -5.68 36.09 14.79
C PRO A 270 -5.21 37.10 15.83
N ALA A 271 -6.00 38.12 16.14
CA ALA A 271 -5.58 39.21 17.04
C ALA A 271 -5.07 38.70 18.40
N GLU A 272 -5.47 37.48 18.75
CA GLU A 272 -5.06 36.67 19.89
C GLU A 272 -3.55 36.35 19.91
N PHE A 273 -2.92 36.13 18.75
CA PHE A 273 -1.48 35.88 18.63
C PHE A 273 -0.62 37.12 18.94
N LYS A 274 -1.17 38.32 18.70
CA LYS A 274 -0.52 39.60 19.08
C LYS A 274 -0.50 39.84 20.58
N GLN A 275 -1.28 39.07 21.34
CA GLN A 275 -1.39 39.15 22.80
C GLN A 275 -0.75 37.96 23.53
N LEU A 276 -0.01 37.09 22.83
CA LEU A 276 0.73 36.02 23.49
C LEU A 276 1.66 36.63 24.54
N PRO A 277 1.45 36.37 25.84
CA PRO A 277 2.27 36.96 26.88
C PRO A 277 3.71 36.52 26.69
N ALA A 278 4.67 37.46 26.71
CA ALA A 278 6.09 37.24 26.43
C ALA A 278 6.72 36.05 27.20
N ARG A 279 6.11 35.60 28.31
CA ARG A 279 6.51 34.39 29.04
C ARG A 279 6.47 33.12 28.18
N PHE A 280 5.51 32.97 27.27
CA PHE A 280 5.39 31.78 26.41
C PHE A 280 6.46 31.72 25.31
N LEU A 281 7.01 32.86 24.91
CA LEU A 281 8.10 32.94 23.94
C LEU A 281 9.48 32.78 24.57
N ASN A 282 9.59 32.98 25.89
CA ASN A 282 10.86 32.97 26.63
C ASN A 282 11.13 31.68 27.42
N GLU A 283 10.21 30.70 27.45
CA GLU A 283 10.37 29.45 28.20
C GLU A 283 11.10 28.31 27.45
N VAL A 284 11.65 28.58 26.25
CA VAL A 284 12.57 27.62 25.59
C VAL A 284 14.00 28.17 25.60
N SER A 285 14.57 28.31 26.79
CA SER A 285 16.02 28.25 27.00
C SER A 285 16.32 28.18 28.48
N GLY A 286 16.41 26.95 28.99
CA GLY A 286 16.96 26.70 30.31
C GLY A 286 16.38 25.45 30.91
N HIS A 287 17.13 24.36 30.79
CA HIS A 287 17.42 23.28 31.76
C HIS A 287 18.01 22.15 30.88
N GLY A 288 19.26 21.75 31.06
CA GLY A 288 19.95 21.50 32.32
C GLY A 288 20.22 20.00 32.34
#